data_AF-A0A1S4G4T2-F1
#
_entry.id   AF-A0A1S4G4T2-F1
#
_cell.length_a   1.000
_cell.length_b   1.000
_cell.length_c   1.000
_cell.angle_alpha   90.00
_cell.angle_beta   90.00
_cell.angle_gamma   90.00
#
_symmetry.space_group_name_H-M   'P 1'
#
loop_
_entity.id
_entity.type
_entity.pdbx_description
1 polymer ?
#
loop_
_entity_poly.entity_id
_entity_poly.type
_entity_poly.pdbx_seq_one_letter_code
_entity_poly.pdbx_strand_id
1 'polypeptide(L)'
;MKFILEVTFLVALGSVCTAQFNPWFDETESNVALRHPRPPFTAGSPPPAGVSVPTRKPPTALATQAQEQRVVSFQNRSLERLFQRSFTVDTPVEFQDAVVHLYVRSQRELDLCAEFLWETHLLKEYRRCASVTQRAIWRQVQILKEDIRALTLADYEYGDY
;
A
#
# COMPACT_ATOMS: atom_id res chain seq x y z
N MET A 1 -25.52 26.97 -23.05
CA MET A 1 -26.70 26.76 -22.19
C MET A 1 -26.24 26.60 -20.75
N LYS A 2 -27.09 27.01 -19.81
CA LYS A 2 -26.86 27.26 -18.37
C LYS A 2 -26.21 26.08 -17.60
N PHE A 3 -25.31 26.43 -16.68
CA PHE A 3 -24.97 25.68 -15.45
C PHE A 3 -26.24 25.33 -14.65
N ILE A 4 -26.22 24.21 -13.91
CA ILE A 4 -26.74 23.99 -12.53
C ILE A 4 -27.12 22.50 -12.31
N LEU A 5 -26.60 21.92 -11.21
CA LEU A 5 -26.97 20.66 -10.50
C LEU A 5 -26.60 19.34 -11.23
N GLU A 6 -25.71 18.48 -10.73
CA GLU A 6 -25.69 17.92 -9.38
C GLU A 6 -24.31 17.99 -8.70
N VAL A 7 -24.24 18.83 -7.67
CA VAL A 7 -23.30 18.68 -6.56
C VAL A 7 -24.15 18.20 -5.39
N THR A 8 -24.14 16.89 -5.17
CA THR A 8 -24.73 16.22 -4.00
C THR A 8 -23.67 15.22 -3.53
N PHE A 9 -22.63 15.66 -2.81
CA PHE A 9 -22.59 15.67 -1.34
C PHE A 9 -23.13 14.37 -0.71
N LEU A 10 -22.23 13.40 -0.52
CA LEU A 10 -22.15 12.51 0.64
C LEU A 10 -20.64 12.27 0.85
N VAL A 11 -19.96 13.13 1.60
CA VAL A 11 -19.67 12.88 3.03
C VAL A 11 -19.48 11.39 3.30
N ALA A 12 -18.33 10.87 2.89
CA ALA A 12 -17.70 9.70 3.50
C ALA A 12 -16.30 10.08 4.02
N LEU A 13 -16.18 11.30 4.58
CA LEU A 13 -15.19 11.60 5.60
C LEU A 13 -15.84 11.27 6.94
N GLY A 14 -15.76 9.99 7.29
CA GLY A 14 -16.28 9.45 8.52
C GLY A 14 -15.54 8.18 8.88
N SER A 15 -14.42 8.35 9.58
CA SER A 15 -13.97 7.41 10.62
C SER A 15 -13.89 5.93 10.23
N VAL A 16 -12.72 5.48 9.78
CA VAL A 16 -12.27 4.10 10.07
C VAL A 16 -10.85 4.11 10.64
N CYS A 17 -10.65 4.98 11.63
CA CYS A 17 -9.66 4.79 12.69
C CYS A 17 -10.40 4.60 14.02
N THR A 18 -11.36 3.69 14.05
CA THR A 18 -11.91 3.15 15.30
C THR A 18 -11.50 1.70 15.40
N ALA A 19 -10.65 1.43 16.39
CA ALA A 19 -10.47 0.12 16.95
C ALA A 19 -11.84 -0.49 17.26
N GLN A 20 -12.18 -1.60 16.59
CA GLN A 20 -13.18 -2.53 17.08
C GLN A 20 -12.48 -3.85 17.36
N PHE A 21 -12.04 -3.96 18.61
CA PHE A 21 -11.81 -5.23 19.29
C PHE A 21 -13.05 -6.11 19.10
N ASN A 22 -12.88 -7.28 18.49
CA ASN A 22 -13.81 -8.40 18.65
C ASN A 22 -13.12 -9.42 19.56
N PRO A 23 -13.60 -9.64 20.80
CA PRO A 23 -13.02 -10.60 21.73
C PRO A 23 -13.84 -11.91 21.73
N TRP A 24 -14.06 -12.55 20.59
CA TRP A 24 -14.66 -13.89 20.54
C TRP A 24 -14.22 -14.59 19.23
N PHE A 25 -13.09 -15.28 19.29
CA PHE A 25 -12.90 -16.54 18.55
C PHE A 25 -11.98 -17.39 19.40
N ASP A 26 -12.64 -18.16 20.26
CA ASP A 26 -12.08 -19.25 21.03
C ASP A 26 -11.78 -20.43 20.09
N GLU A 27 -10.92 -21.31 20.58
CA GLU A 27 -10.25 -22.44 19.96
C GLU A 27 -11.04 -23.21 18.88
N THR A 28 -10.37 -23.45 17.76
CA THR A 28 -10.40 -24.76 17.14
C THR A 28 -8.98 -25.17 16.80
N GLU A 29 -8.40 -25.97 17.70
CA GLU A 29 -7.34 -26.92 17.36
C GLU A 29 -7.75 -27.70 16.11
N SER A 30 -6.82 -27.82 15.17
CA SER A 30 -6.55 -29.00 14.34
C SER A 30 -6.06 -28.53 12.98
N ASN A 31 -4.73 -28.55 12.80
CA ASN A 31 -4.05 -29.14 11.65
C ASN A 31 -2.55 -29.08 11.92
N VAL A 32 -2.13 -30.04 12.74
CA VAL A 32 -0.75 -30.52 12.78
C VAL A 32 -0.40 -31.12 11.41
N ALA A 33 0.87 -30.98 11.05
CA ALA A 33 1.59 -31.67 9.97
C ALA A 33 1.52 -31.03 8.58
N LEU A 34 2.51 -30.17 8.29
CA LEU A 34 3.55 -30.45 7.29
C LEU A 34 4.70 -29.45 7.47
N ARG A 35 5.27 -29.42 8.69
CA ARG A 35 6.58 -28.79 8.91
C ARG A 35 7.63 -29.73 8.31
N HIS A 36 8.27 -29.27 7.24
CA HIS A 36 9.46 -29.94 6.71
C HIS A 36 10.51 -30.05 7.82
N PRO A 37 11.10 -31.22 8.07
CA PRO A 37 12.17 -31.35 9.05
C PRO A 37 13.39 -30.53 8.59
N ARG A 38 13.84 -29.61 9.43
CA ARG A 38 15.20 -29.07 9.33
C ARG A 38 16.17 -30.23 9.58
N PRO A 39 17.26 -30.39 8.79
CA PRO A 39 18.27 -31.41 9.07
C PRO A 39 18.86 -31.20 10.49
N PRO A 40 19.28 -32.28 11.16
CA PRO A 40 19.70 -32.23 12.55
C PRO A 40 20.92 -31.34 12.69
N PHE A 41 20.86 -30.43 13.67
CA PHE A 41 22.02 -29.71 14.17
C PHE A 41 23.13 -30.71 14.48
N THR A 42 24.28 -30.55 13.85
CA THR A 42 25.53 -31.07 14.39
C THR A 42 25.68 -30.47 15.79
N ALA A 43 25.76 -31.33 16.80
CA ALA A 43 26.09 -30.95 18.17
C ALA A 43 27.52 -30.43 18.20
N GLY A 44 27.70 -29.16 17.84
CA GLY A 44 28.91 -28.40 18.08
C GLY A 44 29.01 -28.06 19.56
N SER A 45 30.20 -28.28 20.13
CA SER A 45 30.62 -27.98 21.51
C SER A 45 29.97 -26.74 22.14
N PRO A 46 29.78 -26.72 23.48
CA PRO A 46 29.26 -25.55 24.16
C PRO A 46 30.08 -24.30 23.80
N PRO A 47 29.43 -23.14 23.56
CA PRO A 47 30.16 -21.91 23.27
C PRO A 47 31.08 -21.57 24.45
N PRO A 48 32.32 -21.13 24.21
CA PRO A 48 33.18 -20.66 25.29
C PRO A 48 32.46 -19.52 26.02
N ALA A 49 32.36 -19.65 27.34
CA ALA A 49 31.87 -18.62 28.23
C ALA A 49 32.72 -17.36 28.04
N GLY A 50 32.23 -16.39 27.27
CA GLY A 50 33.00 -15.19 26.94
C GLY A 50 32.53 -14.40 25.73
N VAL A 51 31.66 -14.94 24.88
CA VAL A 51 31.05 -14.13 23.80
C VAL A 51 29.95 -13.27 24.41
N SER A 52 30.31 -12.04 24.75
CA SER A 52 29.37 -10.98 25.07
C SER A 52 28.37 -10.87 23.91
N VAL A 53 27.12 -11.28 24.17
CA VAL A 53 26.00 -10.97 23.29
C VAL A 53 26.02 -9.45 23.13
N PRO A 54 26.16 -8.90 21.90
CA PRO A 54 26.23 -7.46 21.74
C PRO A 54 24.94 -6.90 22.31
N THR A 55 25.06 -6.15 23.41
CA THR A 55 23.96 -5.45 24.05
C THR A 55 23.38 -4.53 22.99
N ARG A 56 22.24 -4.93 22.42
CA ARG A 56 21.59 -4.20 21.35
C ARG A 56 21.08 -2.91 21.98
N LYS A 57 21.88 -1.84 21.89
CA LYS A 57 21.45 -0.51 22.32
C LYS A 57 20.12 -0.21 21.62
N PRO A 58 19.09 0.23 22.37
CA PRO A 58 17.84 0.62 21.74
C PRO A 58 18.13 1.69 20.68
N PRO A 59 17.49 1.60 19.50
CA PRO A 59 17.74 2.53 18.41
C PRO A 59 17.50 3.96 18.88
N THR A 60 18.44 4.84 18.57
CA THR A 60 18.34 6.27 18.87
C THR A 60 17.17 6.87 18.08
N ALA A 61 16.48 7.89 18.62
CA ALA A 61 15.34 8.53 17.95
C ALA A 61 15.65 9.03 16.51
N LEU A 62 16.90 9.42 16.26
CA LEU A 62 17.36 9.80 14.91
C LEU A 62 17.40 8.60 13.94
N ALA A 63 17.74 7.41 14.44
CA ALA A 63 17.77 6.20 13.65
C ALA A 63 16.35 5.69 13.32
N THR A 64 15.38 5.89 14.23
CA THR A 64 13.98 5.54 13.98
C THR A 64 13.34 6.46 12.96
N GLN A 65 13.58 7.78 13.05
CA GLN A 65 13.11 8.75 12.06
C GLN A 65 13.71 8.50 10.67
N ALA A 66 15.02 8.20 10.60
CA ALA A 66 15.66 7.86 9.33
C ALA A 66 15.09 6.58 8.70
N GLN A 67 14.72 5.59 9.53
CA GLN A 67 14.06 4.37 9.07
C GLN A 67 12.66 4.67 8.55
N GLU A 68 11.86 5.41 9.32
CA GLU A 68 10.53 5.88 8.97
C GLU A 68 10.50 6.57 7.60
N GLN A 69 11.38 7.53 7.37
CA GLN A 69 11.47 8.27 6.11
C GLN A 69 11.88 7.40 4.92
N ARG A 70 12.73 6.39 5.15
CA ARG A 70 13.07 5.39 4.10
C ARG A 70 11.87 4.54 3.71
N VAL A 71 11.04 4.13 4.66
CA VAL A 71 9.86 3.32 4.35
C VAL A 71 8.82 4.16 3.59
N VAL A 72 8.59 5.40 3.99
CA VAL A 72 7.66 6.31 3.26
C VAL A 72 8.14 6.59 1.84
N SER A 73 9.40 6.97 1.67
CA SER A 73 9.96 7.21 0.34
C SER A 73 9.91 5.97 -0.56
N PHE A 74 10.09 4.76 0.00
CA PHE A 74 9.92 3.52 -0.76
C PHE A 74 8.48 3.32 -1.26
N GLN A 75 7.47 3.64 -0.46
CA GLN A 75 6.07 3.54 -0.87
C GLN A 75 5.73 4.54 -1.99
N ASN A 76 6.19 5.78 -1.86
CA ASN A 76 5.97 6.81 -2.88
C ASN A 76 6.65 6.45 -4.21
N ARG A 77 7.91 5.98 -4.18
CA ARG A 77 8.58 5.47 -5.40
C ARG A 77 7.90 4.25 -6.00
N SER A 78 7.20 3.45 -5.19
CA SER A 78 6.46 2.29 -5.69
C SER A 78 5.17 2.72 -6.38
N LEU A 79 4.50 3.77 -5.86
CA LEU A 79 3.36 4.40 -6.51
C LEU A 79 3.75 5.01 -7.86
N GLU A 80 4.82 5.81 -7.88
CA GLU A 80 5.31 6.44 -9.11
C GLU A 80 5.61 5.40 -10.21
N ARG A 81 6.33 4.33 -9.84
CA ARG A 81 6.62 3.21 -10.76
C ARG A 81 5.36 2.47 -11.22
N LEU A 82 4.33 2.38 -10.38
CA LEU A 82 3.06 1.76 -10.77
C LEU A 82 2.40 2.55 -11.90
N PHE A 83 2.32 3.88 -11.76
CA PHE A 83 1.70 4.74 -12.77
C PHE A 83 2.52 4.79 -14.06
N GLN A 84 3.84 4.97 -13.98
CA GLN A 84 4.74 4.97 -15.14
C GLN A 84 4.65 3.68 -15.97
N ARG A 85 4.41 2.53 -15.32
CA ARG A 85 4.26 1.24 -15.99
C ARG A 85 2.85 0.98 -16.50
N SER A 86 1.85 1.66 -15.93
CA SER A 86 0.43 1.41 -16.22
C SER A 86 -0.10 2.30 -17.34
N PHE A 87 0.42 3.53 -17.41
CA PHE A 87 0.03 4.54 -18.38
C PHE A 87 1.30 5.04 -19.07
N THR A 88 1.48 4.64 -20.33
CA THR A 88 2.62 5.04 -21.17
C THR A 88 2.31 6.32 -21.93
N VAL A 89 3.29 6.82 -22.70
CA VAL A 89 3.12 7.97 -23.60
C VAL A 89 1.98 7.75 -24.63
N ASP A 90 1.70 6.49 -24.96
CA ASP A 90 0.64 6.11 -25.90
C ASP A 90 -0.77 6.14 -25.28
N THR A 91 -0.90 6.47 -23.98
CA THR A 91 -2.20 6.64 -23.35
C THR A 91 -2.94 7.80 -24.04
N PRO A 92 -4.17 7.60 -24.55
CA PRO A 92 -4.87 8.63 -25.31
C PRO A 92 -5.05 9.91 -24.50
N VAL A 93 -4.99 11.05 -25.19
CA VAL A 93 -4.92 12.38 -24.56
C VAL A 93 -6.18 12.67 -23.75
N GLU A 94 -7.33 12.13 -24.17
CA GLU A 94 -8.63 12.28 -23.50
C GLU A 94 -8.62 11.70 -22.09
N PHE A 95 -7.76 10.71 -21.81
CA PHE A 95 -7.67 10.05 -20.50
C PHE A 95 -6.54 10.59 -19.61
N GLN A 96 -5.72 11.51 -20.10
CA GLN A 96 -4.58 12.05 -19.35
C GLN A 96 -5.02 12.73 -18.04
N ASP A 97 -6.13 13.48 -18.08
CA ASP A 97 -6.68 14.12 -16.88
C ASP A 97 -7.13 13.09 -15.83
N ALA A 98 -7.81 12.01 -16.26
CA ALA A 98 -8.23 10.93 -15.37
C ALA A 98 -7.04 10.22 -14.72
N VAL A 99 -5.96 9.99 -15.47
CA VAL A 99 -4.71 9.39 -14.96
C VAL A 99 -4.05 10.30 -13.93
N VAL A 100 -3.91 11.60 -14.22
CA VAL A 100 -3.32 12.58 -13.30
C VAL A 100 -4.15 12.70 -12.02
N HIS A 101 -5.47 12.79 -12.15
CA HIS A 101 -6.36 12.87 -11.00
C HIS A 101 -6.27 11.62 -10.11
N LEU A 102 -6.22 10.42 -10.73
CA LEU A 102 -6.03 9.18 -9.99
C LEU A 102 -4.67 9.15 -9.28
N TYR A 103 -3.59 9.64 -9.92
CA TYR A 103 -2.27 9.72 -9.30
C TYR A 103 -2.25 10.65 -8.08
N VAL A 104 -2.77 11.87 -8.23
CA VAL A 104 -2.81 12.87 -7.15
C VAL A 104 -3.63 12.36 -5.96
N ARG A 105 -4.79 11.76 -6.22
CA ARG A 105 -5.60 11.13 -5.18
C ARG A 105 -4.83 10.01 -4.48
N SER A 106 -4.18 9.14 -5.26
CA SER A 106 -3.39 8.02 -4.72
C SER A 106 -2.23 8.48 -3.84
N GLN A 107 -1.55 9.56 -4.25
CA GLN A 107 -0.47 10.17 -3.48
C GLN A 107 -1.01 10.70 -2.15
N ARG A 108 -2.15 11.41 -2.18
CA ARG A 108 -2.80 11.94 -0.98
C ARG A 108 -3.15 10.84 0.04
N GLU A 109 -3.66 9.70 -0.42
CA GLU A 109 -3.98 8.57 0.48
C GLU A 109 -2.73 7.97 1.15
N LEU A 110 -1.59 7.92 0.45
CA LEU A 110 -0.33 7.49 1.05
C LEU A 110 0.24 8.53 2.01
N ASP A 111 0.06 9.82 1.70
CA ASP A 111 0.48 10.91 2.57
C ASP A 111 -0.30 10.90 3.88
N LEU A 112 -1.61 10.60 3.87
CA LEU A 112 -2.39 10.41 5.09
C LEU A 112 -1.86 9.26 5.96
N CYS A 113 -1.44 8.14 5.36
CA CYS A 113 -0.77 7.08 6.11
C CYS A 113 0.55 7.58 6.72
N ALA A 114 1.32 8.41 5.99
CA ALA A 114 2.58 8.96 6.46
C ALA A 114 2.39 10.00 7.58
N GLU A 115 1.38 10.86 7.49
CA GLU A 115 0.97 11.79 8.55
C GLU A 115 0.67 11.02 9.84
N PHE A 116 -0.12 9.94 9.77
CA PHE A 116 -0.37 9.06 10.91
C PHE A 116 0.93 8.48 11.50
N LEU A 117 1.88 8.07 10.65
CA LEU A 117 3.17 7.57 11.12
C LEU A 117 3.97 8.65 11.85
N TRP A 118 3.96 9.89 11.37
CA TRP A 118 4.71 11.00 11.97
C TRP A 118 4.13 11.42 13.31
N GLU A 119 2.82 11.29 13.48
CA GLU A 119 2.14 11.59 14.74
C GLU A 119 2.32 10.49 15.79
N THR A 120 2.35 9.23 15.37
CA THR A 120 2.28 8.08 16.29
C THR A 120 3.57 7.28 16.43
N HIS A 121 4.49 7.40 15.47
CA HIS A 121 5.69 6.56 15.33
C HIS A 121 5.40 5.05 15.27
N LEU A 122 4.18 4.68 14.88
CA LEU A 122 3.71 3.30 14.80
C LEU A 122 3.99 2.68 13.41
N LEU A 123 5.24 2.25 13.20
CA LEU A 123 5.71 1.76 11.91
C LEU A 123 4.96 0.52 11.40
N LYS A 124 4.49 -0.35 12.30
CA LYS A 124 3.77 -1.57 11.91
C LYS A 124 2.39 -1.25 11.33
N GLU A 125 1.71 -0.30 11.95
CA GLU A 125 0.40 0.21 11.60
C GLU A 125 0.49 0.99 10.28
N TYR A 126 1.52 1.82 10.11
CA TYR A 126 1.83 2.47 8.83
C TYR A 126 1.98 1.46 7.69
N ARG A 127 2.78 0.40 7.89
CA ARG A 127 3.00 -0.64 6.86
C ARG A 127 1.68 -1.31 6.47
N ARG A 128 0.78 -1.51 7.43
CA ARG A 128 -0.56 -2.05 7.17
C ARG A 128 -1.41 -1.06 6.37
N CYS A 129 -1.45 0.21 6.76
CA CYS A 129 -2.13 1.29 6.04
C CYS A 129 -1.66 1.36 4.59
N ALA A 130 -0.36 1.56 4.38
CA ALA A 130 0.24 1.66 3.05
C ALA A 130 -0.03 0.43 2.18
N SER A 131 0.01 -0.79 2.74
CA SER A 131 -0.27 -2.02 1.99
C SER A 131 -1.75 -2.14 1.55
N VAL A 132 -2.69 -1.71 2.40
CA VAL A 132 -4.12 -1.69 2.03
C VAL A 132 -4.36 -0.63 0.96
N THR A 133 -3.84 0.58 1.16
CA THR A 133 -3.94 1.70 0.22
C THR A 133 -3.35 1.35 -1.14
N GLN A 134 -2.14 0.80 -1.20
CA GLN A 134 -1.50 0.35 -2.44
C GLN A 134 -2.35 -0.68 -3.21
N ARG A 135 -2.99 -1.62 -2.51
CA ARG A 135 -3.88 -2.60 -3.16
C ARG A 135 -5.14 -1.95 -3.72
N ALA A 136 -5.70 -0.97 -3.03
CA ALA A 136 -6.86 -0.23 -3.52
C ALA A 136 -6.48 0.58 -4.78
N ILE A 137 -5.35 1.30 -4.74
CA ILE A 137 -4.81 2.05 -5.87
C ILE A 137 -4.56 1.13 -7.07
N TRP A 138 -3.94 -0.03 -6.87
CA TRP A 138 -3.69 -0.99 -7.95
C TRP A 138 -4.99 -1.41 -8.65
N ARG A 139 -6.07 -1.64 -7.90
CA ARG A 139 -7.38 -1.97 -8.49
C ARG A 139 -7.95 -0.81 -9.30
N GLN A 140 -7.90 0.42 -8.77
CA GLN A 140 -8.37 1.60 -9.49
C GLN A 140 -7.60 1.81 -10.81
N VAL A 141 -6.28 1.56 -10.79
CA VAL A 141 -5.45 1.58 -11.99
C VAL A 141 -5.90 0.52 -13.00
N GLN A 142 -6.19 -0.71 -12.56
CA GLN A 142 -6.68 -1.75 -13.49
C GLN A 142 -8.05 -1.39 -14.09
N ILE A 143 -8.97 -0.81 -13.30
CA ILE A 143 -10.28 -0.37 -13.78
C ILE A 143 -10.09 0.68 -14.88
N LEU A 144 -9.30 1.73 -14.61
CA LEU A 144 -9.06 2.79 -15.60
C LEU A 144 -8.38 2.24 -16.87
N LYS A 145 -7.45 1.29 -16.74
CA LYS A 145 -6.84 0.64 -17.90
C LYS A 145 -7.84 -0.13 -18.75
N GLU A 146 -8.81 -0.78 -18.12
CA GLU A 146 -9.85 -1.51 -18.84
C GLU A 146 -10.81 -0.55 -19.53
N ASP A 147 -11.20 0.54 -18.86
CA ASP A 147 -12.05 1.59 -19.44
C ASP A 147 -11.39 2.22 -20.68
N ILE A 148 -10.10 2.55 -20.59
CA ILE A 148 -9.33 3.05 -21.74
C ILE A 148 -9.32 2.03 -22.88
N ARG A 149 -9.10 0.74 -22.58
CA ARG A 149 -9.09 -0.30 -23.62
C ARG A 149 -10.46 -0.44 -24.28
N ALA A 150 -11.54 -0.45 -23.51
CA ALA A 150 -12.88 -0.62 -24.01
C ALA A 150 -13.30 0.54 -24.93
N LEU A 151 -12.99 1.77 -24.53
CA LEU A 151 -13.33 2.97 -25.30
C LEU A 151 -12.48 3.10 -26.56
N THR A 152 -11.18 2.83 -26.47
CA THR A 152 -10.31 2.83 -27.66
C THR A 152 -10.73 1.80 -28.69
N LEU A 153 -11.12 0.58 -28.28
CA LEU A 153 -11.64 -0.43 -29.20
C LEU A 153 -12.95 0.01 -29.88
N ALA A 154 -13.86 0.65 -29.13
CA ALA A 154 -15.11 1.15 -29.67
C ALA A 154 -14.88 2.27 -30.72
N ASP A 155 -13.91 3.15 -30.48
CA ASP A 155 -13.56 4.21 -31.44
C ASP A 155 -13.00 3.64 -32.74
N TYR A 156 -12.22 2.57 -32.68
CA TYR A 156 -11.74 1.87 -33.89
C TYR A 156 -12.88 1.21 -34.68
N GLU A 157 -13.86 0.59 -34.01
CA GLU A 157 -14.99 -0.08 -34.68
C GLU A 157 -15.94 0.92 -35.38
N TYR A 158 -16.03 2.14 -34.87
CA TYR A 158 -16.92 3.18 -35.42
C TYR A 158 -16.24 4.05 -36.50
N GLY A 159 -14.91 4.15 -36.50
CA GLY A 159 -14.13 4.97 -37.44
C GLY A 159 -13.91 4.39 -38.84
N ASP A 160 -14.37 3.17 -39.11
CA ASP A 160 -14.18 2.42 -40.36
C ASP A 160 -15.31 2.63 -41.42
N TYR A 161 -16.04 3.77 -41.36
CA TYR A 161 -17.10 4.15 -42.33
C TYR A 161 -16.77 5.40 -43.15
#